data_AF-A0A3N5IAK1-F1
#
_entry.id   AF-A0A3N5IAK1-F1
#
_cell.length_a   1.000
_cell.length_b   1.000
_cell.length_c   1.000
_cell.angle_alpha   90.00
_cell.angle_beta   90.00
_cell.angle_gamma   90.00
#
_symmetry.space_group_name_H-M   'P 1'
#
loop_
_entity.id
_entity.type
_entity.pdbx_description
1 polymer ?
#
loop_
_entity_poly.entity_id
_entity_poly.type
_entity_poly.pdbx_seq_one_letter_code
_entity_poly.pdbx_strand_id
1 'polypeptide(L)'
;MIQPKKHLLAPKIGSFSFEEYKNYAESFHGYAAPGLILGGFMVDLAQRNLPPGILFDALCETSHCLPDAIQLLTPCTTGNGWLRVIDLGRFALSLYDKKEGSGIRVFLDPEKLGPWPRIKTWLFKLQNKPDQDTEGLLNEIRDAGSAISGMEPVRLQPHFLQKDHRGGITLCPTCGEPYPLRDGTTCQACQGKTPYLPQIPIRTRSAASRPLTAVPLTQAVGKRALHDMTLIIPGMSKGPAFSRGQPITAGDLCRLERMGRQQVYLEEDNGTLVDWVHENEAALAFAKAMAGEGITFSNLPREGRIDLLAERDGLFLVQEDRLQQFNMVEGVMAASRRSGTVAARDQRLAATRAIPLFLKRTDFEKALAPLQDGPLFQILPLKKARVGILVTGSEVYQGLVEDKFIPIIRSKVEHYGCRVTQSLIVPDERQAIVQGIRKILET
;
A
#
# COMPACT_ATOMS: atom_id res chain seq x y z
N MET A 1 -67.88 -18.95 20.14
CA MET A 1 -67.48 -17.79 20.96
C MET A 1 -66.25 -17.17 20.33
N ILE A 2 -66.44 -16.00 19.70
CA ILE A 2 -65.38 -15.21 19.10
C ILE A 2 -64.53 -14.68 20.24
N GLN A 3 -63.29 -15.14 20.38
CA GLN A 3 -62.37 -14.52 21.33
C GLN A 3 -62.10 -13.08 20.87
N PRO A 4 -62.22 -12.09 21.76
CA PRO A 4 -61.95 -10.70 21.38
C PRO A 4 -60.47 -10.59 21.02
N LYS A 5 -60.19 -10.09 19.81
CA LYS A 5 -58.86 -9.62 19.44
C LYS A 5 -58.44 -8.63 20.53
N LYS A 6 -57.47 -9.00 21.37
CA LYS A 6 -56.77 -8.03 22.20
C LYS A 6 -56.27 -6.96 21.23
N HIS A 7 -56.76 -5.74 21.35
CA HIS A 7 -56.15 -4.58 20.75
C HIS A 7 -54.76 -4.44 21.38
N LEU A 8 -53.79 -5.21 20.86
CA LEU A 8 -52.39 -4.96 21.06
C LEU A 8 -52.15 -3.56 20.47
N LEU A 9 -51.76 -2.62 21.32
CA LEU A 9 -51.30 -1.30 20.87
C LEU A 9 -50.30 -1.53 19.74
N ALA A 10 -50.50 -0.85 18.60
CA ALA A 10 -49.63 -0.99 17.45
C ALA A 10 -48.17 -0.79 17.88
N PRO A 11 -47.24 -1.63 17.41
CA PRO A 11 -45.87 -1.61 17.89
C PRO A 11 -45.22 -0.27 17.51
N LYS A 12 -44.54 0.34 18.48
CA LYS A 12 -43.78 1.58 18.31
C LYS A 12 -42.35 1.27 17.87
N ILE A 13 -41.76 2.22 17.15
CA ILE A 13 -40.36 2.20 16.73
C ILE A 13 -39.72 3.48 17.28
N GLY A 14 -39.00 3.37 18.39
CA GLY A 14 -38.54 4.53 19.15
C GLY A 14 -39.72 5.40 19.61
N SER A 15 -39.70 6.67 19.24
CA SER A 15 -40.79 7.62 19.52
C SER A 15 -41.94 7.58 18.51
N PHE A 16 -41.81 6.84 17.41
CA PHE A 16 -42.77 6.85 16.31
C PHE A 16 -43.77 5.69 16.42
N SER A 17 -45.00 5.92 15.98
CA SER A 17 -45.89 4.84 15.56
C SER A 17 -45.36 4.16 14.29
N PHE A 18 -45.84 2.95 13.99
CA PHE A 18 -45.45 2.24 12.79
C PHE A 18 -45.67 3.04 11.50
N GLU A 19 -46.83 3.69 11.36
CA GLU A 19 -47.16 4.49 10.16
C GLU A 19 -46.31 5.76 10.07
N GLU A 20 -46.05 6.44 11.20
CA GLU A 20 -45.16 7.60 11.21
C GLU A 20 -43.73 7.21 10.79
N TYR A 21 -43.20 6.11 11.32
CA TYR A 21 -41.88 5.63 10.94
C TYR A 21 -41.84 5.19 9.47
N LYS A 22 -42.88 4.51 8.98
CA LYS A 22 -42.99 4.11 7.58
C LYS A 22 -42.97 5.33 6.64
N ASN A 23 -43.75 6.37 6.95
CA ASN A 23 -43.78 7.60 6.17
C ASN A 23 -42.42 8.32 6.22
N TYR A 24 -41.77 8.33 7.39
CA TYR A 24 -40.44 8.93 7.53
C TYR A 24 -39.38 8.16 6.72
N ALA A 25 -39.43 6.84 6.78
CA ALA A 25 -38.60 5.94 5.98
C ALA A 25 -38.80 6.16 4.47
N GLU A 26 -40.04 6.31 4.00
CA GLU A 26 -40.33 6.66 2.59
C GLU A 26 -39.70 7.99 2.19
N SER A 27 -39.83 9.02 3.04
CA SER A 27 -39.28 10.35 2.72
C SER A 27 -37.76 10.37 2.59
N PHE A 28 -37.06 9.51 3.33
CA PHE A 28 -35.59 9.51 3.40
C PHE A 28 -34.97 8.52 2.41
N HIS A 29 -35.54 7.32 2.30
CA HIS A 29 -35.00 6.22 1.48
C HIS A 29 -35.62 6.15 0.08
N GLY A 30 -36.67 6.94 -0.18
CA GLY A 30 -37.42 6.96 -1.44
C GLY A 30 -38.54 5.93 -1.52
N TYR A 31 -38.56 4.92 -0.64
CA TYR A 31 -39.66 3.97 -0.48
C TYR A 31 -39.57 3.24 0.88
N ALA A 32 -40.70 2.70 1.39
CA ALA A 32 -40.75 1.89 2.61
C ALA A 32 -40.15 0.49 2.38
N ALA A 33 -38.82 0.40 2.26
CA ALA A 33 -38.14 -0.86 2.05
C ALA A 33 -38.39 -1.84 3.22
N PRO A 34 -38.73 -3.11 2.98
CA PRO A 34 -38.95 -4.08 4.05
C PRO A 34 -37.77 -4.18 5.02
N GLY A 35 -36.54 -4.13 4.50
CA GLY A 35 -35.33 -4.11 5.33
C GLY A 35 -35.19 -2.86 6.21
N LEU A 36 -35.65 -1.69 5.73
CA LEU A 36 -35.62 -0.46 6.52
C LEU A 36 -36.66 -0.48 7.64
N ILE A 37 -37.85 -1.02 7.35
CA ILE A 37 -38.91 -1.20 8.36
C ILE A 37 -38.49 -2.19 9.44
N LEU A 38 -37.96 -3.36 9.04
CA LEU A 38 -37.35 -4.34 9.95
C LEU A 38 -36.21 -3.72 10.77
N GLY A 39 -35.34 -2.95 10.10
CA GLY A 39 -34.23 -2.25 10.73
C GLY A 39 -34.68 -1.30 11.83
N GLY A 40 -35.84 -0.66 11.68
CA GLY A 40 -36.41 0.21 12.70
C GLY A 40 -36.63 -0.53 14.02
N PHE A 41 -37.27 -1.71 13.97
CA PHE A 41 -37.46 -2.56 15.15
C PHE A 41 -36.14 -3.05 15.74
N MET A 42 -35.14 -3.33 14.90
CA MET A 42 -33.82 -3.78 15.36
C MET A 42 -33.06 -2.66 16.09
N VAL A 43 -33.10 -1.43 15.56
CA VAL A 43 -32.47 -0.26 16.20
C VAL A 43 -33.15 0.06 17.53
N ASP A 44 -34.49 0.07 17.54
CA ASP A 44 -35.27 0.28 18.76
C ASP A 44 -34.94 -0.79 19.83
N LEU A 45 -34.83 -2.07 19.43
CA LEU A 45 -34.42 -3.14 20.32
C LEU A 45 -33.01 -2.92 20.87
N ALA A 46 -32.05 -2.51 20.03
CA ALA A 46 -30.68 -2.22 20.46
C ALA A 46 -30.65 -1.04 21.44
N GLN A 47 -31.35 0.06 21.15
CA GLN A 47 -31.39 1.24 22.02
C GLN A 47 -31.99 0.95 23.39
N ARG A 48 -33.08 0.17 23.44
CA ARG A 48 -33.72 -0.24 24.71
C ARG A 48 -32.82 -1.09 25.61
N ASN A 49 -31.82 -1.75 25.04
CA ASN A 49 -30.90 -2.63 25.75
C ASN A 49 -29.51 -2.00 25.96
N LEU A 50 -29.32 -0.74 25.57
CA LEU A 50 -28.12 0.02 25.92
C LEU A 50 -28.27 0.69 27.30
N PRO A 51 -27.16 0.86 28.04
CA PRO A 51 -27.15 1.67 29.25
C PRO A 51 -27.68 3.10 28.99
N PRO A 52 -28.51 3.67 29.88
CA PRO A 52 -29.07 5.00 29.68
C PRO A 52 -27.98 6.09 29.77
N GLY A 53 -28.06 7.10 28.90
CA GLY A 53 -27.21 8.30 28.96
C GLY A 53 -25.79 8.15 28.41
N ILE A 54 -25.43 7.01 27.79
CA ILE A 54 -24.12 6.83 27.16
C ILE A 54 -24.05 7.50 25.78
N LEU A 55 -22.83 7.87 25.38
CA LEU A 55 -22.54 8.21 23.99
C LEU A 55 -22.18 6.93 23.25
N PHE A 56 -22.99 6.57 22.25
CA PHE A 56 -22.78 5.37 21.46
C PHE A 56 -22.48 5.69 20.00
N ASP A 57 -21.71 4.81 19.38
CA ASP A 57 -21.53 4.72 17.93
C ASP A 57 -22.28 3.48 17.40
N ALA A 58 -22.42 3.37 16.08
CA ALA A 58 -23.12 2.29 15.41
C ALA A 58 -22.23 1.59 14.37
N LEU A 59 -22.43 0.28 14.22
CA LEU A 59 -21.82 -0.55 13.19
C LEU A 59 -22.92 -1.32 12.46
N CYS A 60 -22.97 -1.22 11.14
CA CYS A 60 -23.90 -1.98 10.30
C CYS A 60 -23.13 -3.02 9.47
N GLU A 61 -23.59 -4.26 9.47
CA GLU A 61 -22.92 -5.39 8.79
C GLU A 61 -23.36 -5.58 7.33
N THR A 62 -24.12 -4.62 6.80
CA THR A 62 -24.58 -4.58 5.41
C THR A 62 -24.75 -3.14 4.94
N SER A 63 -24.54 -2.91 3.65
CA SER A 63 -24.80 -1.62 2.99
C SER A 63 -26.25 -1.42 2.56
N HIS A 64 -27.10 -2.45 2.68
CA HIS A 64 -28.47 -2.43 2.16
C HIS A 64 -29.52 -2.11 3.23
N CYS A 65 -30.24 -0.99 3.07
CA CYS A 65 -31.39 -0.52 3.87
C CYS A 65 -31.11 -0.23 5.36
N LEU A 66 -30.49 -1.16 6.08
CA LEU A 66 -30.28 -1.12 7.52
C LEU A 66 -29.45 0.09 8.01
N PRO A 67 -28.45 0.61 7.26
CA PRO A 67 -27.78 1.85 7.63
C PRO A 67 -28.76 3.02 7.82
N ASP A 68 -29.79 3.13 6.98
CA ASP A 68 -30.73 4.24 7.03
C ASP A 68 -31.67 4.15 8.22
N ALA A 69 -32.01 2.94 8.68
CA ALA A 69 -32.75 2.77 9.94
C ALA A 69 -31.99 3.38 11.11
N ILE A 70 -30.66 3.17 11.14
CA ILE A 70 -29.77 3.73 12.16
C ILE A 70 -29.72 5.25 12.03
N GLN A 71 -29.58 5.79 10.82
CA GLN A 71 -29.51 7.23 10.59
C GLN A 71 -30.81 7.96 10.95
N LEU A 72 -31.97 7.32 10.75
CA LEU A 72 -33.28 7.91 11.07
C LEU A 72 -33.60 7.89 12.57
N LEU A 73 -33.16 6.86 13.30
CA LEU A 73 -33.53 6.64 14.70
C LEU A 73 -32.43 6.99 15.70
N THR A 74 -31.23 7.32 15.22
CA THR A 74 -30.09 7.62 16.07
C THR A 74 -29.32 8.85 15.57
N PRO A 75 -28.52 9.49 16.43
CA PRO A 75 -27.56 10.51 15.99
C PRO A 75 -26.42 9.95 15.12
N CYS A 76 -26.31 8.64 14.95
CA CYS A 76 -25.20 8.00 14.25
C CYS A 76 -25.40 8.10 12.74
N THR A 77 -24.56 8.89 12.06
CA THR A 77 -24.63 9.05 10.61
C THR A 77 -23.30 8.69 9.96
N THR A 78 -23.35 8.35 8.67
CA THR A 78 -22.12 8.16 7.89
C THR A 78 -21.33 9.47 7.79
N GLY A 79 -22.03 10.61 7.72
CA GLY A 79 -21.43 11.94 7.61
C GLY A 79 -20.66 12.41 8.85
N ASN A 80 -21.14 12.11 10.06
CA ASN A 80 -20.42 12.42 11.30
C ASN A 80 -19.43 11.32 11.73
N GLY A 81 -19.38 10.21 10.98
CA GLY A 81 -18.48 9.08 11.22
C GLY A 81 -18.87 8.19 12.42
N TRP A 82 -20.05 8.39 13.01
CA TRP A 82 -20.52 7.59 14.15
C TRP A 82 -21.24 6.32 13.69
N LEU A 83 -21.72 6.27 12.45
CA LEU A 83 -22.15 5.04 11.80
C LEU A 83 -21.05 4.54 10.85
N ARG A 84 -20.59 3.31 11.08
CA ARG A 84 -19.69 2.60 10.15
C ARG A 84 -20.41 1.44 9.50
N VAL A 85 -20.30 1.36 8.17
CA VAL A 85 -20.83 0.25 7.39
C VAL A 85 -19.67 -0.66 7.02
N ILE A 86 -19.72 -1.91 7.49
CA ILE A 86 -18.78 -2.96 7.14
C ILE A 86 -19.60 -4.05 6.46
N ASP A 87 -19.51 -4.15 5.14
CA ASP A 87 -20.36 -5.07 4.40
C ASP A 87 -19.86 -6.51 4.56
N LEU A 88 -20.46 -7.23 5.50
CA LEU A 88 -20.25 -8.66 5.76
C LEU A 88 -21.37 -9.51 5.16
N GLY A 89 -22.33 -8.90 4.46
CA GLY A 89 -23.52 -9.57 3.93
C GLY A 89 -24.50 -10.06 5.02
N ARG A 90 -24.35 -9.61 6.27
CA ARG A 90 -25.20 -10.03 7.40
C ARG A 90 -26.20 -8.94 7.73
N PHE A 91 -27.47 -9.30 7.85
CA PHE A 91 -28.53 -8.37 8.22
C PHE A 91 -28.52 -8.10 9.72
N ALA A 92 -27.56 -7.30 10.16
CA ALA A 92 -27.27 -7.04 11.57
C ALA A 92 -26.68 -5.65 11.81
N LEU A 93 -26.91 -5.13 13.01
CA LEU A 93 -26.32 -3.89 13.50
C LEU A 93 -25.86 -4.05 14.94
N SER A 94 -24.92 -3.20 15.36
CA SER A 94 -24.52 -3.06 16.76
C SER A 94 -24.54 -1.60 17.16
N LEU A 95 -25.06 -1.30 18.34
CA LEU A 95 -24.86 -0.01 19.01
C LEU A 95 -23.93 -0.25 20.20
N TYR A 96 -22.92 0.59 20.39
CA TYR A 96 -21.88 0.35 21.38
C TYR A 96 -21.34 1.64 22.00
N ASP A 97 -20.94 1.58 23.27
CA ASP A 97 -20.30 2.67 23.99
C ASP A 97 -19.02 3.11 23.27
N LYS A 98 -18.90 4.42 23.03
CA LYS A 98 -17.82 5.01 22.24
C LYS A 98 -16.43 4.88 22.88
N LYS A 99 -16.35 4.69 24.20
CA LYS A 99 -15.10 4.59 24.96
C LYS A 99 -14.68 3.14 25.18
N GLU A 100 -15.60 2.31 25.66
CA GLU A 100 -15.29 0.94 26.06
C GLU A 100 -15.48 -0.09 24.94
N GLY A 101 -16.30 0.27 23.94
CA GLY A 101 -16.70 -0.62 22.84
C GLY A 101 -17.67 -1.71 23.24
N SER A 102 -18.17 -1.71 24.48
CA SER A 102 -19.22 -2.61 24.95
C SER A 102 -20.56 -2.21 24.36
N GLY A 103 -21.33 -3.16 23.85
CA GLY A 103 -22.57 -2.85 23.13
C GLY A 103 -23.49 -4.03 22.95
N ILE A 104 -24.55 -3.78 22.20
CA ILE A 104 -25.58 -4.76 21.87
C ILE A 104 -25.60 -4.93 20.36
N ARG A 105 -25.49 -6.18 19.92
CA ARG A 105 -25.66 -6.59 18.53
C ARG A 105 -27.05 -7.17 18.34
N VAL A 106 -27.76 -6.67 17.33
CA VAL A 106 -29.10 -7.14 16.95
C VAL A 106 -29.05 -7.63 15.51
N PHE A 107 -29.65 -8.79 15.25
CA PHE A 107 -29.67 -9.43 13.94
C PHE A 107 -31.01 -10.10 13.69
N LEU A 108 -31.38 -10.31 12.43
CA LEU A 108 -32.55 -11.09 12.10
C LEU A 108 -32.28 -12.58 12.34
N ASP A 109 -33.08 -13.23 13.17
CA ASP A 109 -32.87 -14.62 13.62
C ASP A 109 -33.68 -15.59 12.77
N PRO A 110 -33.05 -16.42 11.91
CA PRO A 110 -33.75 -17.36 11.04
C PRO A 110 -34.63 -18.36 11.78
N GLU A 111 -34.27 -18.76 13.01
CA GLU A 111 -35.02 -19.75 13.78
C GLU A 111 -36.38 -19.21 14.23
N LYS A 112 -36.49 -17.88 14.37
CA LYS A 112 -37.72 -17.20 14.78
C LYS A 112 -38.66 -16.87 13.61
N LEU A 113 -38.26 -17.17 12.37
CA LEU A 113 -39.03 -16.85 11.16
C LEU A 113 -40.09 -17.91 10.80
N GLY A 114 -40.17 -19.03 11.53
CA GLY A 114 -41.15 -20.10 11.26
C GLY A 114 -42.59 -19.60 11.09
N PRO A 115 -43.12 -18.74 11.98
CA PRO A 115 -44.46 -18.16 11.86
C PRO A 115 -44.63 -17.09 10.78
N TRP A 116 -43.55 -16.64 10.12
CA TRP A 116 -43.51 -15.45 9.26
C TRP A 116 -43.01 -15.78 7.84
N PRO A 117 -43.84 -16.46 7.02
CA PRO A 117 -43.41 -17.03 5.74
C PRO A 117 -43.02 -15.97 4.70
N ARG A 118 -43.61 -14.77 4.73
CA ARG A 118 -43.25 -13.71 3.78
C ARG A 118 -41.92 -13.09 4.16
N ILE A 119 -41.68 -12.86 5.45
CA ILE A 119 -40.37 -12.39 5.95
C ILE A 119 -39.28 -13.40 5.60
N LYS A 120 -39.54 -14.70 5.81
CA LYS A 120 -38.61 -15.77 5.41
C LYS A 120 -38.34 -15.75 3.91
N THR A 121 -39.38 -15.64 3.09
CA THR A 121 -39.26 -15.58 1.62
C THR A 121 -38.44 -14.38 1.16
N TRP A 122 -38.67 -13.21 1.77
CA TRP A 122 -37.92 -11.99 1.51
C TRP A 122 -36.44 -12.13 1.90
N LEU A 123 -36.14 -12.62 3.10
CA LEU A 123 -34.78 -12.75 3.62
C LEU A 123 -33.95 -13.73 2.77
N PHE A 124 -34.50 -14.91 2.48
CA PHE A 124 -33.82 -15.96 1.74
C PHE A 124 -33.97 -15.82 0.22
N LYS A 125 -34.67 -14.78 -0.26
CA LYS A 125 -34.96 -14.54 -1.68
C LYS A 125 -35.56 -15.77 -2.38
N LEU A 126 -36.51 -16.44 -1.72
CA LEU A 126 -37.11 -17.71 -2.21
C LEU A 126 -38.05 -17.52 -3.41
N GLN A 127 -38.44 -16.28 -3.70
CA GLN A 127 -39.29 -15.91 -4.83
C GLN A 127 -38.75 -14.67 -5.53
N ASN A 128 -39.06 -14.53 -6.82
CA ASN A 128 -38.69 -13.33 -7.57
C ASN A 128 -39.44 -12.10 -7.04
N LYS A 129 -38.81 -10.93 -7.13
CA LYS A 129 -39.35 -9.67 -6.59
C LYS A 129 -40.78 -9.32 -7.08
N PRO A 130 -41.17 -9.53 -8.36
CA PRO A 130 -42.53 -9.23 -8.82
C PRO A 130 -43.62 -10.11 -8.22
N ASP A 131 -43.27 -11.33 -7.78
CA ASP A 131 -44.21 -12.32 -7.24
C ASP A 131 -44.43 -12.13 -5.73
N GLN A 132 -43.69 -11.21 -5.10
CA GLN A 132 -43.77 -10.94 -3.66
C GLN A 132 -44.84 -9.88 -3.38
N ASP A 133 -45.84 -10.25 -2.58
CA ASP A 133 -46.81 -9.29 -2.04
C ASP A 133 -46.18 -8.46 -0.91
N THR A 134 -45.83 -7.23 -1.29
CA THR A 134 -45.09 -6.26 -0.47
C THR A 134 -45.93 -5.74 0.69
N GLU A 135 -47.23 -5.53 0.49
CA GLU A 135 -48.12 -5.05 1.56
C GLU A 135 -48.30 -6.12 2.64
N GLY A 136 -48.52 -7.38 2.22
CA GLY A 136 -48.56 -8.52 3.12
C GLY A 136 -47.26 -8.71 3.89
N LEU A 137 -46.10 -8.51 3.24
CA LEU A 137 -44.80 -8.55 3.89
C LEU A 137 -44.64 -7.45 4.96
N LEU A 138 -45.01 -6.20 4.64
CA LEU A 138 -44.93 -5.10 5.60
C LEU A 138 -45.87 -5.30 6.80
N ASN A 139 -47.06 -5.88 6.58
CA ASN A 139 -47.97 -6.27 7.65
C ASN A 139 -47.38 -7.37 8.53
N GLU A 140 -46.77 -8.41 7.96
CA GLU A 140 -46.05 -9.43 8.75
C GLU A 140 -44.91 -8.79 9.56
N ILE A 141 -44.15 -7.87 8.97
CA ILE A 141 -43.07 -7.16 9.67
C ILE A 141 -43.62 -6.34 10.85
N ARG A 142 -44.71 -5.62 10.65
CA ARG A 142 -45.40 -4.88 11.71
C ARG A 142 -45.79 -5.82 12.84
N ASP A 143 -46.45 -6.91 12.52
CA ASP A 143 -47.02 -7.82 13.52
C ASP A 143 -45.92 -8.62 14.25
N ALA A 144 -44.83 -8.95 13.57
CA ALA A 144 -43.65 -9.61 14.15
C ALA A 144 -42.84 -8.67 15.06
N GLY A 145 -42.69 -7.40 14.66
CA GLY A 145 -41.90 -6.41 15.37
C GLY A 145 -40.48 -6.90 15.69
N SER A 146 -40.05 -6.72 16.95
CA SER A 146 -38.73 -7.17 17.42
C SER A 146 -38.64 -8.67 17.75
N ALA A 147 -39.75 -9.42 17.70
CA ALA A 147 -39.79 -10.84 18.11
C ALA A 147 -38.96 -11.77 17.20
N ILE A 148 -38.75 -11.36 15.95
CA ILE A 148 -37.95 -12.08 14.95
C ILE A 148 -36.45 -11.76 15.03
N SER A 149 -36.04 -10.87 15.93
CA SER A 149 -34.63 -10.50 16.11
C SER A 149 -33.94 -11.36 17.17
N GLY A 150 -32.68 -11.71 16.91
CA GLY A 150 -31.72 -12.18 17.89
C GLY A 150 -30.93 -11.00 18.46
N MET A 151 -30.46 -11.13 19.69
CA MET A 151 -29.71 -10.08 20.38
C MET A 151 -28.62 -10.70 21.26
N GLU A 152 -27.42 -10.12 21.22
CA GLU A 152 -26.28 -10.57 22.02
C GLU A 152 -25.41 -9.40 22.47
N PRO A 153 -24.83 -9.46 23.69
CA PRO A 153 -23.82 -8.49 24.11
C PRO A 153 -22.53 -8.70 23.31
N VAL A 154 -21.92 -7.60 22.88
CA VAL A 154 -20.68 -7.62 22.10
C VAL A 154 -19.67 -6.63 22.64
N ARG A 155 -18.39 -6.86 22.30
CA ARG A 155 -17.33 -5.89 22.50
C ARG A 155 -16.56 -5.69 21.20
N LEU A 156 -16.47 -4.44 20.76
CA LEU A 156 -15.78 -4.05 19.54
C LEU A 156 -14.27 -4.31 19.68
N GLN A 157 -13.64 -4.76 18.59
CA GLN A 157 -12.19 -4.90 18.57
C GLN A 157 -11.52 -3.52 18.73
N PRO A 158 -10.37 -3.43 19.41
CA PRO A 158 -9.75 -2.13 19.73
C PRO A 158 -9.50 -1.22 18.52
N HIS A 159 -9.19 -1.78 17.36
CA HIS A 159 -8.96 -0.99 16.13
C HIS A 159 -10.23 -0.28 15.63
N PHE A 160 -11.42 -0.77 15.98
CA PHE A 160 -12.67 -0.07 15.71
C PHE A 160 -12.93 1.09 16.68
N LEU A 161 -12.22 1.21 17.80
CA LEU A 161 -12.37 2.34 18.72
C LEU A 161 -11.37 3.46 18.44
N GLN A 162 -10.36 3.21 17.60
CA GLN A 162 -9.34 4.20 17.26
C GLN A 162 -9.95 5.31 16.39
N LYS A 163 -9.65 6.56 16.73
CA LYS A 163 -9.95 7.70 15.87
C LYS A 163 -8.93 7.78 14.77
N ASP A 164 -9.42 7.73 13.53
CA ASP A 164 -8.61 7.98 12.35
C ASP A 164 -8.14 9.43 12.31
N HIS A 165 -6.89 9.67 12.70
CA HIS A 165 -6.25 10.96 12.45
C HIS A 165 -5.89 11.05 10.97
N ARG A 166 -6.44 12.04 10.27
CA ARG A 166 -6.14 12.31 8.85
C ARG A 166 -4.68 12.72 8.59
N GLY A 167 -3.85 12.85 9.64
CA GLY A 167 -2.46 13.29 9.51
C GLY A 167 -2.34 14.71 8.93
N GLY A 168 -1.15 15.06 8.46
CA GLY A 168 -0.97 16.28 7.66
C GLY A 168 -1.63 16.15 6.28
N ILE A 169 -1.99 17.29 5.68
CA ILE A 169 -2.48 17.34 4.29
C ILE A 169 -1.33 17.77 3.39
N THR A 170 -1.14 17.10 2.26
CA THR A 170 -0.16 17.45 1.22
C THR A 170 -0.79 17.37 -0.17
N LEU A 171 -0.10 17.86 -1.20
CA LEU A 171 -0.56 17.79 -2.59
C LEU A 171 -0.10 16.48 -3.25
N CYS A 172 -1.00 15.78 -3.92
CA CYS A 172 -0.67 14.60 -4.69
C CYS A 172 0.21 14.98 -5.90
N PRO A 173 1.40 14.40 -6.09
CA PRO A 173 2.30 14.77 -7.20
C PRO A 173 1.73 14.38 -8.57
N THR A 174 0.74 13.48 -8.63
CA THR A 174 0.13 13.00 -9.87
C THR A 174 -1.04 13.88 -10.33
N CYS A 175 -1.99 14.21 -9.44
CA CYS A 175 -3.20 14.97 -9.79
C CYS A 175 -3.21 16.42 -9.26
N GLY A 176 -2.32 16.76 -8.33
CA GLY A 176 -2.28 18.08 -7.70
C GLY A 176 -3.35 18.31 -6.63
N GLU A 177 -4.17 17.32 -6.29
CA GLU A 177 -5.21 17.46 -5.27
C GLU A 177 -4.66 17.27 -3.85
N PRO A 178 -5.19 18.01 -2.85
CA PRO A 178 -4.83 17.82 -1.46
C PRO A 178 -5.35 16.49 -0.93
N TYR A 179 -4.50 15.72 -0.24
CA TYR A 179 -4.87 14.44 0.35
C TYR A 179 -4.14 14.18 1.68
N PRO A 180 -4.64 13.25 2.52
CA PRO A 180 -3.99 12.83 3.76
C PRO A 180 -2.59 12.22 3.53
N LEU A 181 -1.56 12.73 4.19
CA LEU A 181 -0.18 12.23 4.10
C LEU A 181 -0.06 10.73 4.47
N ARG A 182 -0.93 10.27 5.37
CA ARG A 182 -0.98 8.86 5.79
C ARG A 182 -1.37 7.90 4.67
N ASP A 183 -2.01 8.40 3.61
CA ASP A 183 -2.47 7.57 2.50
C ASP A 183 -1.32 7.18 1.57
N GLY A 184 -0.10 7.66 1.83
CA GLY A 184 1.11 7.36 1.06
C GLY A 184 1.61 8.58 0.30
N THR A 185 2.40 8.35 -0.75
CA THR A 185 3.08 9.40 -1.52
C THR A 185 2.25 9.96 -2.68
N THR A 186 1.15 9.30 -3.03
CA THR A 186 0.13 9.74 -3.98
C THR A 186 -1.25 9.51 -3.36
N CYS A 187 -2.28 10.23 -3.82
CA CYS A 187 -3.63 10.02 -3.30
C CYS A 187 -4.18 8.64 -3.68
N GLN A 188 -5.11 8.12 -2.88
CA GLN A 188 -5.74 6.80 -3.10
C GLN A 188 -6.39 6.67 -4.50
N ALA A 189 -6.90 7.77 -5.06
CA ALA A 189 -7.42 7.79 -6.43
C ALA A 189 -6.33 7.47 -7.46
N CYS A 190 -5.16 8.13 -7.37
CA CYS A 190 -4.00 7.88 -8.23
C CYS A 190 -3.33 6.52 -7.96
N GLN A 191 -3.56 5.92 -6.79
CA GLN A 191 -3.18 4.53 -6.49
C GLN A 191 -4.13 3.49 -7.14
N GLY A 192 -5.15 3.92 -7.89
CA GLY A 192 -6.05 3.03 -8.61
C GLY A 192 -7.39 2.77 -7.91
N LYS A 193 -7.70 3.46 -6.79
CA LYS A 193 -9.03 3.39 -6.16
C LYS A 193 -10.06 4.34 -6.79
N THR A 194 -9.70 5.01 -7.88
CA THR A 194 -10.63 5.87 -8.62
C THR A 194 -11.76 5.04 -9.25
N PRO A 195 -13.04 5.43 -9.10
CA PRO A 195 -14.15 4.75 -9.78
C PRO A 195 -14.28 5.19 -11.25
N TYR A 196 -13.51 6.19 -11.68
CA TYR A 196 -13.63 6.78 -13.00
C TYR A 196 -12.68 6.10 -13.98
N LEU A 197 -13.20 5.70 -15.14
CA LEU A 197 -12.34 5.35 -16.27
C LEU A 197 -11.59 6.60 -16.73
N PRO A 198 -10.29 6.50 -17.03
CA PRO A 198 -9.57 7.62 -17.62
C PRO A 198 -10.21 7.96 -18.97
N GLN A 199 -10.83 9.14 -19.07
CA GLN A 199 -11.53 9.58 -20.29
C GLN A 199 -10.58 9.80 -21.48
N ILE A 200 -9.28 9.80 -21.22
CA ILE A 200 -8.25 9.66 -22.23
C ILE A 200 -7.73 8.25 -22.04
N PRO A 201 -7.78 7.35 -23.06
CA PRO A 201 -7.13 6.07 -22.93
C PRO A 201 -5.71 6.34 -22.45
N ILE A 202 -5.23 5.53 -21.53
CA ILE A 202 -3.80 5.34 -21.37
C ILE A 202 -3.34 4.78 -22.73
N ARG A 203 -3.19 5.66 -23.74
CA ARG A 203 -1.95 5.65 -24.48
C ARG A 203 -0.96 5.57 -23.34
N THR A 204 -0.19 4.50 -23.28
CA THR A 204 1.19 4.62 -22.85
C THR A 204 1.58 6.05 -23.19
N ARG A 205 1.60 6.94 -22.18
CA ARG A 205 2.32 8.18 -22.33
C ARG A 205 3.73 7.63 -22.42
N SER A 206 4.08 7.26 -23.65
CA SER A 206 5.44 7.13 -24.11
C SER A 206 5.96 8.48 -23.74
N ALA A 207 6.68 8.57 -22.61
CA ALA A 207 7.36 9.75 -22.10
C ALA A 207 7.53 10.72 -23.24
N ALA A 208 6.63 11.72 -23.31
CA ALA A 208 6.29 12.43 -24.55
C ALA A 208 7.58 12.63 -25.33
N SER A 209 7.82 11.83 -26.37
CA SER A 209 9.16 11.77 -26.94
C SER A 209 9.33 13.03 -27.76
N ARG A 210 10.43 13.75 -27.54
CA ARG A 210 10.79 14.86 -28.40
C ARG A 210 10.68 14.38 -29.86
N PRO A 211 9.95 15.09 -30.75
CA PRO A 211 9.99 14.76 -32.16
C PRO A 211 11.43 14.94 -32.64
N LEU A 212 12.07 13.83 -33.01
CA LEU A 212 13.43 13.81 -33.53
C LEU A 212 13.39 13.68 -35.05
N THR A 213 14.21 14.48 -35.72
CA THR A 213 14.42 14.39 -37.15
C THR A 213 15.43 13.27 -37.42
N ALA A 214 14.94 12.17 -37.97
CA ALA A 214 15.78 11.10 -38.50
C ALA A 214 16.34 11.55 -39.86
N VAL A 215 17.62 11.29 -40.07
CA VAL A 215 18.35 11.65 -41.29
C VAL A 215 18.74 10.36 -42.02
N PRO A 216 18.58 10.29 -43.35
CA PRO A 216 19.05 9.15 -44.13
C PRO A 216 20.53 8.92 -43.91
N LEU A 217 20.94 7.65 -43.77
CA LEU A 217 22.33 7.28 -43.50
C LEU A 217 23.33 7.90 -44.51
N THR A 218 22.92 8.06 -45.77
CA THR A 218 23.73 8.70 -46.83
C THR A 218 24.09 10.16 -46.55
N GLN A 219 23.35 10.84 -45.69
CA GLN A 219 23.57 12.24 -45.29
C GLN A 219 24.23 12.36 -43.91
N ALA A 220 24.65 11.25 -43.29
CA ALA A 220 25.20 11.22 -41.95
C ALA A 220 26.72 11.55 -41.90
N VAL A 221 27.43 11.44 -43.03
CA VAL A 221 28.88 11.66 -43.08
C VAL A 221 29.23 13.09 -42.67
N GLY A 222 30.17 13.23 -41.73
CA GLY A 222 30.63 14.52 -41.21
C GLY A 222 29.80 15.08 -40.05
N LYS A 223 28.68 14.44 -39.70
CA LYS A 223 27.81 14.80 -38.56
C LYS A 223 28.07 13.90 -37.35
N ARG A 224 27.57 14.29 -36.18
CA ARG A 224 27.80 13.57 -34.91
C ARG A 224 26.60 12.73 -34.50
N ALA A 225 26.87 11.53 -33.97
CA ALA A 225 25.84 10.66 -33.43
C ALA A 225 25.15 11.30 -32.21
N LEU A 226 23.81 11.37 -32.22
CA LEU A 226 23.03 11.93 -31.12
C LEU A 226 23.04 11.07 -29.86
N HIS A 227 23.22 9.75 -30.01
CA HIS A 227 23.11 8.76 -28.94
C HIS A 227 23.98 7.54 -29.23
N ASP A 228 24.18 6.72 -28.20
CA ASP A 228 24.91 5.46 -28.33
C ASP A 228 24.13 4.48 -29.23
N MET A 229 24.81 3.85 -30.19
CA MET A 229 24.21 2.84 -31.07
C MET A 229 24.87 1.49 -30.82
N THR A 230 24.14 0.61 -30.15
CA THR A 230 24.61 -0.73 -29.77
C THR A 230 24.57 -1.72 -30.94
N LEU A 231 25.68 -2.42 -31.16
CA LEU A 231 25.79 -3.57 -32.05
C LEU A 231 25.70 -4.84 -31.21
N ILE A 232 24.85 -5.76 -31.63
CA ILE A 232 24.70 -7.07 -31.01
C ILE A 232 25.26 -8.10 -31.98
N ILE A 233 26.32 -8.79 -31.57
CA ILE A 233 26.86 -9.96 -32.26
C ILE A 233 26.44 -11.17 -31.42
N PRO A 234 25.46 -11.97 -31.88
CA PRO A 234 24.95 -13.12 -31.12
C PRO A 234 26.08 -14.03 -30.65
N GLY A 235 26.08 -14.36 -29.36
CA GLY A 235 27.07 -15.26 -28.75
C GLY A 235 28.47 -14.66 -28.51
N MET A 236 28.77 -13.44 -28.98
CA MET A 236 30.11 -12.83 -28.85
C MET A 236 30.11 -11.54 -28.05
N SER A 237 29.29 -10.54 -28.42
CA SER A 237 29.37 -9.22 -27.80
C SER A 237 28.08 -8.41 -27.92
N LYS A 238 27.78 -7.64 -26.87
CA LYS A 238 26.73 -6.62 -26.86
C LYS A 238 27.30 -5.33 -26.28
N GLY A 239 27.39 -4.28 -27.09
CA GLY A 239 27.89 -2.98 -26.63
C GLY A 239 27.78 -1.88 -27.68
N PRO A 240 28.03 -0.62 -27.27
CA PRO A 240 27.97 0.54 -28.17
C PRO A 240 29.06 0.42 -29.23
N ALA A 241 28.64 0.34 -30.50
CA ALA A 241 29.56 0.44 -31.62
C ALA A 241 29.86 1.91 -31.93
N PHE A 242 28.87 2.78 -31.75
CA PHE A 242 29.01 4.23 -31.87
C PHE A 242 28.61 4.88 -30.55
N SER A 243 29.35 5.88 -30.13
CA SER A 243 29.05 6.67 -28.93
C SER A 243 28.47 8.03 -29.26
N ARG A 244 27.66 8.61 -28.37
CA ARG A 244 27.19 10.01 -28.48
C ARG A 244 28.35 10.95 -28.77
N GLY A 245 28.16 11.87 -29.70
CA GLY A 245 29.14 12.87 -30.12
C GLY A 245 30.22 12.36 -31.08
N GLN A 246 30.26 11.06 -31.37
CA GLN A 246 31.21 10.50 -32.33
C GLN A 246 30.90 11.00 -33.76
N PRO A 247 31.89 11.54 -34.50
CA PRO A 247 31.70 11.90 -35.90
C PRO A 247 31.53 10.65 -36.76
N ILE A 248 30.55 10.66 -37.65
CA ILE A 248 30.29 9.55 -38.58
C ILE A 248 31.13 9.78 -39.84
N THR A 249 31.96 8.80 -40.18
CA THR A 249 32.81 8.84 -41.37
C THR A 249 32.21 8.04 -42.53
N ALA A 250 32.74 8.22 -43.74
CA ALA A 250 32.30 7.43 -44.90
C ALA A 250 32.51 5.91 -44.70
N GLY A 251 33.55 5.51 -43.95
CA GLY A 251 33.80 4.11 -43.62
C GLY A 251 32.80 3.50 -42.64
N ASP A 252 32.06 4.34 -41.89
CA ASP A 252 31.07 3.90 -40.91
C ASP A 252 29.72 3.54 -41.52
N LEU A 253 29.45 3.99 -42.75
CA LEU A 253 28.15 3.80 -43.42
C LEU A 253 27.80 2.31 -43.55
N CYS A 254 28.72 1.51 -44.12
CA CYS A 254 28.49 0.07 -44.27
C CYS A 254 28.28 -0.62 -42.91
N ARG A 255 28.93 -0.14 -41.85
CA ARG A 255 28.79 -0.71 -40.51
C ARG A 255 27.43 -0.37 -39.89
N LEU A 256 26.97 0.88 -40.00
CA LEU A 256 25.65 1.32 -39.55
C LEU A 256 24.53 0.62 -40.32
N GLU A 257 24.71 0.44 -41.63
CA GLU A 257 23.76 -0.30 -42.47
C GLU A 257 23.65 -1.77 -42.04
N ARG A 258 24.79 -2.43 -41.78
CA ARG A 258 24.81 -3.81 -41.23
C ARG A 258 24.23 -3.92 -39.82
N MET A 259 24.20 -2.81 -39.06
CA MET A 259 23.49 -2.69 -37.79
C MET A 259 21.96 -2.47 -37.97
N GLY A 260 21.47 -2.44 -39.20
CA GLY A 260 20.05 -2.20 -39.53
C GLY A 260 19.64 -0.72 -39.46
N ARG A 261 20.59 0.22 -39.45
CA ARG A 261 20.32 1.66 -39.29
C ARG A 261 20.29 2.36 -40.65
N GLN A 262 19.13 2.34 -41.33
CA GLN A 262 18.95 3.11 -42.58
C GLN A 262 18.71 4.62 -42.34
N GLN A 263 18.26 4.94 -41.12
CA GLN A 263 18.02 6.29 -40.64
C GLN A 263 18.75 6.45 -39.30
N VAL A 264 19.40 7.60 -39.10
CA VAL A 264 20.16 7.93 -37.89
C VAL A 264 19.74 9.28 -37.34
N TYR A 265 19.89 9.46 -36.02
CA TYR A 265 19.64 10.73 -35.36
C TYR A 265 20.97 11.40 -35.05
N LEU A 266 21.10 12.66 -35.45
CA LEU A 266 22.36 13.41 -35.43
C LEU A 266 22.22 14.68 -34.59
N GLU A 267 23.30 15.10 -33.93
CA GLU A 267 23.30 16.28 -33.04
C GLU A 267 22.96 17.56 -33.80
N GLU A 268 23.50 17.72 -35.00
CA GLU A 268 23.33 18.90 -35.85
C GLU A 268 21.87 19.10 -36.29
N ASP A 269 21.14 18.00 -36.51
CA ASP A 269 19.73 18.04 -36.95
C ASP A 269 18.73 18.07 -35.79
N ASN A 270 19.21 17.85 -34.56
CA ASN A 270 18.37 17.70 -33.36
C ASN A 270 18.91 18.51 -32.17
N GLY A 271 19.50 19.69 -32.42
CA GLY A 271 20.23 20.51 -31.42
C GLY A 271 19.57 20.69 -30.05
N THR A 272 20.28 21.27 -29.09
CA THR A 272 19.79 21.43 -27.71
C THR A 272 18.55 22.32 -27.62
N LEU A 273 17.41 21.75 -27.22
CA LEU A 273 16.21 22.48 -26.85
C LEU A 273 16.21 22.71 -25.34
N VAL A 274 15.98 23.94 -24.90
CA VAL A 274 16.01 24.36 -23.49
C VAL A 274 15.10 23.48 -22.62
N ASP A 275 13.95 23.05 -23.13
CA ASP A 275 12.93 22.32 -22.38
C ASP A 275 13.18 20.80 -22.26
N TRP A 276 14.30 20.30 -22.77
CA TRP A 276 14.61 18.87 -22.80
C TRP A 276 15.99 18.58 -22.20
N VAL A 277 16.06 17.47 -21.48
CA VAL A 277 17.29 16.98 -20.85
C VAL A 277 17.67 15.66 -21.50
N HIS A 278 18.90 15.55 -21.98
CA HIS A 278 19.38 14.31 -22.59
C HIS A 278 19.48 13.20 -21.54
N GLU A 279 19.18 11.94 -21.90
CA GLU A 279 19.16 10.79 -20.98
C GLU A 279 20.40 10.67 -20.09
N ASN A 280 21.59 10.83 -20.68
CA ASN A 280 22.87 10.78 -19.97
C ASN A 280 23.03 11.92 -18.95
N GLU A 281 22.57 13.12 -19.28
CA GLU A 281 22.62 14.27 -18.36
C GLU A 281 21.65 14.05 -17.19
N ALA A 282 20.45 13.54 -17.49
CA ALA A 282 19.46 13.18 -16.47
C ALA A 282 19.97 12.08 -15.53
N ALA A 283 20.50 10.98 -16.09
CA ALA A 283 21.04 9.85 -15.32
C ALA A 283 22.17 10.28 -14.40
N LEU A 284 23.06 11.16 -14.87
CA LEU A 284 24.14 11.71 -14.05
C LEU A 284 23.64 12.58 -12.90
N ALA A 285 22.65 13.43 -13.15
CA ALA A 285 22.05 14.25 -12.10
C ALA A 285 21.34 13.39 -11.05
N PHE A 286 20.59 12.37 -11.47
CA PHE A 286 19.93 11.44 -10.55
C PHE A 286 20.94 10.65 -9.73
N ALA A 287 21.98 10.09 -10.33
CA ALA A 287 23.01 9.34 -9.60
C ALA A 287 23.69 10.20 -8.54
N LYS A 288 24.04 11.45 -8.88
CA LYS A 288 24.61 12.43 -7.94
C LYS A 288 23.68 12.71 -6.75
N ALA A 289 22.39 12.91 -7.00
CA ALA A 289 21.43 13.20 -5.95
C ALA A 289 21.08 11.97 -5.08
N MET A 290 21.14 10.77 -5.66
CA MET A 290 20.83 9.51 -4.95
C MET A 290 21.98 8.99 -4.09
N ALA A 291 23.23 9.25 -4.48
CA ALA A 291 24.42 8.71 -3.83
C ALA A 291 24.74 9.46 -2.53
N GLY A 292 24.66 8.75 -1.41
CA GLY A 292 25.08 9.22 -0.09
C GLY A 292 26.43 8.67 0.33
N GLU A 293 26.70 8.72 1.63
CA GLU A 293 27.97 8.24 2.19
C GLU A 293 28.22 6.75 1.85
N GLY A 294 29.42 6.44 1.35
CA GLY A 294 29.83 5.08 1.03
C GLY A 294 29.33 4.55 -0.32
N ILE A 295 28.68 5.39 -1.13
CA ILE A 295 28.26 5.05 -2.50
C ILE A 295 29.14 5.79 -3.50
N THR A 296 29.60 5.07 -4.53
CA THR A 296 30.37 5.62 -5.65
C THR A 296 29.74 5.24 -6.99
N PHE A 297 30.02 6.01 -8.04
CA PHE A 297 29.52 5.77 -9.39
C PHE A 297 30.43 6.41 -10.43
N SER A 298 30.30 5.97 -11.68
CA SER A 298 31.02 6.56 -12.82
C SER A 298 30.33 7.83 -13.30
N ASN A 299 31.10 8.88 -13.59
CA ASN A 299 30.61 10.11 -14.23
C ASN A 299 30.32 9.94 -15.74
N LEU A 300 30.50 8.73 -16.28
CA LEU A 300 30.26 8.39 -17.68
C LEU A 300 29.00 7.54 -17.81
N PRO A 301 27.81 8.15 -17.92
CA PRO A 301 26.56 7.45 -18.23
C PRO A 301 26.64 6.79 -19.61
N ARG A 302 26.00 5.63 -19.76
CA ARG A 302 25.86 4.92 -21.04
C ARG A 302 24.41 4.52 -21.24
N GLU A 303 23.83 4.85 -22.39
CA GLU A 303 22.41 4.60 -22.71
C GLU A 303 21.43 5.06 -21.61
N GLY A 304 21.68 6.25 -21.05
CA GLY A 304 20.86 6.83 -20.00
C GLY A 304 20.95 6.12 -18.65
N ARG A 305 21.94 5.25 -18.42
CA ARG A 305 22.09 4.46 -17.18
C ARG A 305 23.39 4.76 -16.44
N ILE A 306 23.31 4.77 -15.11
CA ILE A 306 24.46 4.75 -14.20
C ILE A 306 24.26 3.67 -13.13
N ASP A 307 25.32 2.87 -12.93
CA ASP A 307 25.40 1.89 -11.85
C ASP A 307 26.07 2.54 -10.62
N LEU A 308 25.50 2.27 -9.43
CA LEU A 308 25.96 2.72 -8.12
C LEU A 308 26.59 1.54 -7.37
N LEU A 309 27.83 1.74 -6.93
CA LEU A 309 28.67 0.72 -6.31
C LEU A 309 29.01 1.08 -4.86
N ALA A 310 29.34 0.05 -4.09
CA ALA A 310 29.86 0.22 -2.74
C ALA A 310 31.29 0.76 -2.76
N GLU A 311 31.53 1.90 -2.12
CA GLU A 311 32.88 2.45 -1.92
C GLU A 311 33.64 1.68 -0.82
N ARG A 312 32.91 1.12 0.15
CA ARG A 312 33.43 0.44 1.33
C ARG A 312 32.56 -0.76 1.71
N ASP A 313 33.12 -1.67 2.49
CA ASP A 313 32.34 -2.74 3.12
C ASP A 313 31.39 -2.15 4.16
N GLY A 314 30.17 -2.68 4.26
CA GLY A 314 29.21 -2.19 5.24
C GLY A 314 27.79 -2.71 5.08
N LEU A 315 26.85 -2.04 5.74
CA LEU A 315 25.42 -2.30 5.63
C LEU A 315 24.78 -1.29 4.67
N PHE A 316 24.23 -1.77 3.57
CA PHE A 316 23.54 -0.94 2.59
C PHE A 316 22.16 -0.53 3.11
N LEU A 317 21.88 0.76 3.13
CA LEU A 317 20.58 1.32 3.50
C LEU A 317 19.93 2.05 2.33
N VAL A 318 18.62 1.88 2.22
CA VAL A 318 17.78 2.49 1.17
C VAL A 318 16.65 3.28 1.81
N GLN A 319 16.40 4.48 1.30
CA GLN A 319 15.24 5.30 1.61
C GLN A 319 14.07 4.90 0.71
N GLU A 320 13.37 3.84 1.10
CA GLU A 320 12.40 3.13 0.25
C GLU A 320 11.24 4.01 -0.22
N ASP A 321 10.65 4.83 0.67
CA ASP A 321 9.54 5.72 0.33
C ASP A 321 9.93 6.74 -0.75
N ARG A 322 11.14 7.31 -0.65
CA ARG A 322 11.64 8.31 -1.61
C ARG A 322 12.10 7.68 -2.92
N LEU A 323 12.65 6.46 -2.86
CA LEU A 323 12.91 5.66 -4.06
C LEU A 323 11.62 5.33 -4.82
N GLN A 324 10.55 5.01 -4.09
CA GLN A 324 9.23 4.80 -4.69
C GLN A 324 8.71 6.10 -5.33
N GLN A 325 8.80 7.24 -4.65
CA GLN A 325 8.41 8.55 -5.22
C GLN A 325 9.12 8.84 -6.53
N PHE A 326 10.45 8.62 -6.58
CA PHE A 326 11.23 8.77 -7.79
C PHE A 326 10.71 7.87 -8.92
N ASN A 327 10.45 6.59 -8.63
CA ASN A 327 9.96 5.61 -9.60
C ASN A 327 8.52 5.84 -10.06
N MET A 328 7.74 6.68 -9.39
CA MET A 328 6.40 7.07 -9.81
C MET A 328 6.41 8.20 -10.87
N VAL A 329 7.57 8.81 -11.13
CA VAL A 329 7.72 9.81 -12.19
C VAL A 329 7.92 9.13 -13.54
N GLU A 330 7.20 9.62 -14.55
CA GLU A 330 7.24 9.06 -15.91
C GLU A 330 8.64 9.22 -16.54
N GLY A 331 9.13 8.17 -17.21
CA GLY A 331 10.38 8.23 -17.98
C GLY A 331 11.66 8.06 -17.15
N VAL A 332 11.56 7.81 -15.84
CA VAL A 332 12.72 7.52 -14.98
C VAL A 332 12.56 6.19 -14.25
N MET A 333 13.67 5.58 -13.86
CA MET A 333 13.67 4.41 -12.99
C MET A 333 14.95 4.30 -12.17
N ALA A 334 14.84 3.77 -10.97
CA ALA A 334 15.96 3.37 -10.14
C ALA A 334 15.64 2.04 -9.44
N ALA A 335 16.61 1.14 -9.43
CA ALA A 335 16.49 -0.17 -8.80
C ALA A 335 17.68 -0.40 -7.87
N SER A 336 17.45 -1.08 -6.75
CA SER A 336 18.48 -1.37 -5.75
C SER A 336 18.38 -2.80 -5.21
N ARG A 337 19.44 -3.25 -4.54
CA ARG A 337 19.37 -4.34 -3.57
C ARG A 337 18.45 -3.93 -2.41
N ARG A 338 18.04 -4.91 -1.60
CA ARG A 338 17.23 -4.66 -0.42
C ARG A 338 18.02 -3.86 0.62
N SER A 339 17.34 -2.96 1.33
CA SER A 339 17.88 -2.33 2.52
C SER A 339 18.31 -3.40 3.53
N GLY A 340 19.40 -3.16 4.26
CA GLY A 340 20.00 -4.13 5.19
C GLY A 340 20.85 -5.22 4.54
N THR A 341 21.17 -5.11 3.24
CA THR A 341 22.11 -6.04 2.58
C THR A 341 23.54 -5.71 3.01
N VAL A 342 24.34 -6.73 3.34
CA VAL A 342 25.79 -6.55 3.55
C VAL A 342 26.45 -6.30 2.20
N ALA A 343 27.08 -5.14 2.07
CA ALA A 343 27.80 -4.72 0.89
C ALA A 343 29.29 -4.98 1.04
N ALA A 344 29.89 -5.57 0.01
CA ALA A 344 31.35 -5.60 -0.16
C ALA A 344 31.77 -4.44 -1.07
N ARG A 345 32.98 -3.91 -0.86
CA ARG A 345 33.58 -2.90 -1.74
C ARG A 345 33.50 -3.31 -3.22
N ASP A 346 33.23 -2.34 -4.08
CA ASP A 346 33.04 -2.48 -5.54
C ASP A 346 31.83 -3.33 -5.96
N GLN A 347 30.99 -3.77 -5.01
CA GLN A 347 29.75 -4.46 -5.33
C GLN A 347 28.72 -3.48 -5.91
N ARG A 348 28.08 -3.86 -7.01
CA ARG A 348 26.94 -3.10 -7.57
C ARG A 348 25.70 -3.28 -6.68
N LEU A 349 25.21 -2.17 -6.14
CA LEU A 349 24.08 -2.14 -5.21
C LEU A 349 22.82 -1.55 -5.82
N ALA A 350 22.96 -0.55 -6.69
CA ALA A 350 21.82 0.11 -7.33
C ALA A 350 22.16 0.57 -8.75
N ALA A 351 21.15 0.97 -9.50
CA ALA A 351 21.30 1.64 -10.78
C ALA A 351 20.13 2.59 -11.02
N THR A 352 20.40 3.73 -11.65
CA THR A 352 19.37 4.67 -12.11
C THR A 352 19.42 4.79 -13.63
N ARG A 353 18.26 5.02 -14.24
CA ARG A 353 18.12 5.16 -15.69
C ARG A 353 17.06 6.20 -16.08
N ALA A 354 17.42 7.09 -16.99
CA ALA A 354 16.47 7.83 -17.81
C ALA A 354 16.07 6.94 -18.99
N ILE A 355 14.77 6.69 -19.15
CA ILE A 355 14.23 5.72 -20.11
C ILE A 355 14.15 6.28 -21.54
N PRO A 356 13.59 7.49 -21.78
CA PRO A 356 13.61 8.09 -23.10
C PRO A 356 14.93 8.80 -23.38
N LEU A 357 15.31 8.92 -24.65
CA LEU A 357 16.53 9.63 -25.08
C LEU A 357 16.55 11.10 -24.60
N PHE A 358 15.37 11.71 -24.54
CA PHE A 358 15.16 13.04 -23.95
C PHE A 358 14.02 12.99 -22.94
N LEU A 359 14.28 13.52 -21.74
CA LEU A 359 13.29 13.74 -20.70
C LEU A 359 12.84 15.21 -20.76
N LYS A 360 11.53 15.47 -20.60
CA LYS A 360 11.06 16.86 -20.45
C LYS A 360 11.65 17.47 -19.19
N ARG A 361 12.03 18.74 -19.24
CA ARG A 361 12.57 19.47 -18.09
C ARG A 361 11.63 19.41 -16.87
N THR A 362 10.32 19.51 -17.10
CA THR A 362 9.31 19.38 -16.03
C THR A 362 9.34 18.01 -15.34
N ASP A 363 9.53 16.93 -16.09
CA ASP A 363 9.55 15.57 -15.53
C ASP A 363 10.90 15.27 -14.88
N PHE A 364 11.99 15.82 -15.44
CA PHE A 364 13.31 15.84 -14.82
C PHE A 364 13.29 16.54 -13.45
N GLU A 365 12.70 17.73 -13.35
CA GLU A 365 12.59 18.49 -12.11
C GLU A 365 11.70 17.78 -11.07
N LYS A 366 10.57 17.19 -11.50
CA LYS A 366 9.73 16.34 -10.65
C LYS A 366 10.50 15.13 -10.10
N ALA A 367 11.33 14.49 -10.93
CA ALA A 367 12.15 13.36 -10.51
C ALA A 367 13.26 13.77 -9.53
N LEU A 368 13.77 15.01 -9.62
CA LEU A 368 14.75 15.54 -8.67
C LEU A 368 14.13 15.93 -7.32
N ALA A 369 12.88 16.38 -7.29
CA ALA A 369 12.20 16.83 -6.08
C ALA A 369 12.32 15.86 -4.87
N PRO A 370 12.02 14.55 -4.98
CA PRO A 370 12.16 13.61 -3.85
C PRO A 370 13.62 13.37 -3.40
N LEU A 371 14.60 13.81 -4.18
CA LEU A 371 16.03 13.66 -3.90
C LEU A 371 16.62 14.90 -3.20
N GLN A 372 15.85 15.97 -3.02
CA GLN A 372 16.32 17.21 -2.39
C GLN A 372 16.56 17.07 -0.88
N ASP A 373 15.80 16.21 -0.20
CA ASP A 373 15.90 15.97 1.24
C ASP A 373 17.06 15.03 1.64
N GLY A 374 18.04 14.86 0.75
CA GLY A 374 19.24 14.04 0.97
C GLY A 374 19.27 12.75 0.15
N PRO A 375 20.34 11.95 0.28
CA PRO A 375 20.57 10.78 -0.58
C PRO A 375 19.56 9.65 -0.34
N LEU A 376 19.38 8.80 -1.36
CA LEU A 376 18.56 7.58 -1.25
C LEU A 376 19.35 6.38 -0.74
N PHE A 377 20.64 6.36 -1.03
CA PHE A 377 21.50 5.19 -0.85
C PHE A 377 22.69 5.56 0.00
N GLN A 378 22.99 4.74 1.00
CA GLN A 378 24.18 4.92 1.84
C GLN A 378 24.70 3.57 2.35
N ILE A 379 25.96 3.53 2.75
CA ILE A 379 26.58 2.36 3.38
C ILE A 379 27.07 2.75 4.76
N LEU A 380 26.49 2.12 5.77
CA LEU A 380 26.98 2.27 7.14
C LEU A 380 28.15 1.30 7.37
N PRO A 381 29.29 1.77 7.90
CA PRO A 381 30.40 0.87 8.21
C PRO A 381 29.99 -0.13 9.31
N LEU A 382 30.38 -1.39 9.15
CA LEU A 382 30.18 -2.39 10.19
C LEU A 382 31.16 -2.15 11.35
N LYS A 383 30.63 -2.14 12.58
CA LYS A 383 31.45 -2.02 13.79
C LYS A 383 32.20 -3.33 14.03
N LYS A 384 33.53 -3.26 14.08
CA LYS A 384 34.38 -4.38 14.50
C LYS A 384 34.23 -4.59 16.01
N ALA A 385 33.39 -5.55 16.40
CA ALA A 385 33.08 -5.81 17.79
C ALA A 385 34.00 -6.87 18.40
N ARG A 386 34.19 -6.75 19.72
CA ARG A 386 34.74 -7.82 20.57
C ARG A 386 33.56 -8.67 21.03
N VAL A 387 33.61 -9.98 20.79
CA VAL A 387 32.49 -10.89 21.03
C VAL A 387 32.89 -11.94 22.05
N GLY A 388 32.09 -12.08 23.11
CA GLY A 388 32.14 -13.23 24.00
C GLY A 388 31.06 -14.24 23.66
N ILE A 389 31.38 -15.53 23.72
CA ILE A 389 30.44 -16.62 23.49
C ILE A 389 30.24 -17.38 24.80
N LEU A 390 29.01 -17.47 25.28
CA LEU A 390 28.64 -18.28 26.44
C LEU A 390 27.62 -19.32 26.00
N VAL A 391 27.96 -20.60 26.08
CA VAL A 391 27.06 -21.71 25.82
C VAL A 391 26.57 -22.26 27.17
N THR A 392 25.26 -22.36 27.33
CA THR A 392 24.60 -22.88 28.52
C THR A 392 24.01 -24.25 28.22
N GLY A 393 24.28 -25.24 29.06
CA GLY A 393 23.72 -26.58 28.93
C GLY A 393 24.50 -27.56 29.79
N SER A 394 23.83 -28.21 30.73
CA SER A 394 24.47 -29.14 31.67
C SER A 394 25.00 -30.38 30.95
N GLU A 395 24.32 -30.83 29.90
CA GLU A 395 24.72 -31.92 29.02
C GLU A 395 25.98 -31.59 28.21
N VAL A 396 26.12 -30.35 27.73
CA VAL A 396 27.30 -29.89 26.99
C VAL A 396 28.48 -29.67 27.94
N TYR A 397 28.21 -29.10 29.12
CA TYR A 397 29.21 -28.89 30.16
C TYR A 397 29.80 -30.22 30.69
N GLN A 398 28.96 -31.24 30.88
CA GLN A 398 29.38 -32.58 31.32
C GLN A 398 30.01 -33.42 30.20
N GLY A 399 30.07 -32.91 28.96
CA GLY A 399 30.64 -33.63 27.82
C GLY A 399 29.77 -34.76 27.28
N LEU A 400 28.49 -34.81 27.65
CA LEU A 400 27.51 -35.78 27.13
C LEU A 400 27.14 -35.46 25.67
N VAL A 401 27.24 -34.18 25.28
CA VAL A 401 27.01 -33.68 23.91
C VAL A 401 28.15 -32.76 23.52
N GLU A 402 28.68 -32.91 22.30
CA GLU A 402 29.71 -32.04 21.74
C GLU A 402 29.13 -30.67 21.33
N ASP A 403 29.80 -29.58 21.71
CA ASP A 403 29.39 -28.24 21.28
C ASP A 403 29.65 -28.01 19.79
N LYS A 404 28.61 -27.56 19.09
CA LYS A 404 28.71 -27.09 17.69
C LYS A 404 28.43 -25.60 17.56
N PHE A 405 28.02 -24.91 18.63
CA PHE A 405 27.63 -23.50 18.56
C PHE A 405 28.83 -22.56 18.55
N ILE A 406 29.85 -22.79 19.38
CA ILE A 406 31.05 -21.96 19.41
C ILE A 406 31.72 -21.87 18.03
N PRO A 407 32.01 -22.97 17.30
CA PRO A 407 32.67 -22.87 16.00
C PRO A 407 31.80 -22.16 14.96
N ILE A 408 30.48 -22.37 14.97
CA ILE A 408 29.54 -21.73 14.03
C ILE A 408 29.46 -20.22 14.31
N ILE A 409 29.25 -19.82 15.57
CA ILE A 409 29.14 -18.42 15.95
C ILE A 409 30.45 -17.69 15.69
N ARG A 410 31.59 -18.30 16.05
CA ARG A 410 32.93 -17.78 15.80
C ARG A 410 33.14 -17.50 14.31
N SER A 411 32.90 -18.50 13.46
CA SER A 411 33.02 -18.35 12.00
C SER A 411 32.16 -17.20 11.47
N LYS A 412 30.90 -17.07 11.94
CA LYS A 412 30.00 -16.00 11.52
C LYS A 412 30.47 -14.61 11.93
N VAL A 413 30.95 -14.41 13.15
CA VAL A 413 31.38 -13.08 13.62
C VAL A 413 32.74 -12.70 13.02
N GLU A 414 33.66 -13.65 12.90
CA GLU A 414 34.97 -13.43 12.28
C GLU A 414 34.84 -13.11 10.78
N HIS A 415 33.85 -13.70 10.09
CA HIS A 415 33.51 -13.34 8.71
C HIS A 415 33.20 -11.84 8.53
N TYR A 416 32.62 -11.18 9.54
CA TYR A 416 32.35 -9.74 9.54
C TYR A 416 33.49 -8.91 10.14
N GLY A 417 34.67 -9.50 10.36
CA GLY A 417 35.83 -8.81 10.92
C GLY A 417 35.74 -8.49 12.42
N CYS A 418 34.80 -9.12 13.14
CA CYS A 418 34.76 -9.08 14.59
C CYS A 418 35.76 -10.07 15.19
N ARG A 419 36.12 -9.88 16.46
CA ARG A 419 37.05 -10.77 17.17
C ARG A 419 36.35 -11.44 18.34
N VAL A 420 36.37 -12.77 18.38
CA VAL A 420 35.94 -13.52 19.57
C VAL A 420 37.05 -13.45 20.63
N THR A 421 36.77 -12.79 21.75
CA THR A 421 37.73 -12.62 22.85
C THR A 421 37.74 -13.81 23.79
N GLN A 422 36.57 -14.40 24.03
CA GLN A 422 36.41 -15.51 24.95
C GLN A 422 35.23 -16.40 24.58
N SER A 423 35.37 -17.70 24.81
CA SER A 423 34.28 -18.67 24.70
C SER A 423 34.25 -19.56 25.95
N LEU A 424 33.08 -19.71 26.57
CA LEU A 424 32.86 -20.48 27.79
C LEU A 424 31.64 -21.40 27.61
N ILE A 425 31.72 -22.58 28.21
CA ILE A 425 30.59 -23.51 28.38
C ILE A 425 30.32 -23.59 29.88
N VAL A 426 29.07 -23.38 30.30
CA VAL A 426 28.65 -23.41 31.71
C VAL A 426 27.42 -24.30 31.89
N PRO A 427 27.23 -24.91 33.07
CA PRO A 427 26.00 -25.65 33.37
C PRO A 427 24.80 -24.70 33.40
N ASP A 428 23.59 -25.25 33.29
CA ASP A 428 22.34 -24.47 33.32
C ASP A 428 21.97 -24.06 34.76
N GLU A 429 22.89 -23.35 35.41
CA GLU A 429 22.79 -22.87 36.77
C GLU A 429 22.97 -21.35 36.79
N ARG A 430 22.02 -20.64 37.41
CA ARG A 430 22.01 -19.17 37.45
C ARG A 430 23.35 -18.58 37.91
N GLN A 431 23.97 -19.16 38.94
CA GLN A 431 25.25 -18.65 39.46
C GLN A 431 26.39 -18.83 38.46
N ALA A 432 26.47 -19.99 37.79
CA ALA A 432 27.50 -20.28 36.79
C ALA A 432 27.37 -19.38 35.56
N ILE A 433 26.14 -19.11 35.09
CA ILE A 433 25.86 -18.19 33.99
C ILE A 433 26.32 -16.77 34.34
N VAL A 434 25.98 -16.27 35.53
CA VAL A 434 26.38 -14.92 35.98
C VAL A 434 27.91 -14.78 36.05
N GLN A 435 28.60 -15.78 36.60
CA GLN A 435 30.07 -15.78 36.65
C GLN A 435 30.69 -15.84 35.26
N GLY A 436 30.14 -16.66 34.35
CA GLY A 436 30.57 -16.74 32.96
C GLY A 436 30.44 -15.41 32.22
N ILE A 437 29.31 -14.71 32.39
CA ILE A 437 29.09 -13.38 31.80
C ILE A 437 30.11 -12.37 32.35
N ARG A 438 30.34 -12.33 33.68
CA ARG A 438 31.31 -11.41 34.29
C ARG A 438 32.72 -11.62 33.73
N LYS A 439 33.15 -12.89 33.64
CA LYS A 439 34.45 -13.25 33.09
C LYS A 439 34.63 -12.76 31.64
N ILE A 440 33.58 -12.89 30.82
CA ILE A 440 33.57 -12.40 29.43
C ILE A 440 33.68 -10.87 29.37
N LEU A 441 32.98 -10.15 30.27
CA LEU A 441 33.00 -8.68 30.31
C LEU A 441 34.35 -8.11 30.77
N GLU A 442 35.13 -8.86 31.54
CA GLU A 442 36.46 -8.46 32.01
C GLU A 442 37.56 -8.56 30.94
N THR A 443 37.29 -9.24 29.83
CA THR A 443 38.19 -9.34 28.66
C THR A 443 37.98 -8.20 27.68
#